data_AF-A0A6L6JEB9-F1
#
_entry.id   AF-A0A6L6JEB9-F1
#
_cell.length_a   1.000
_cell.length_b   1.000
_cell.length_c   1.000
_cell.angle_alpha   90.00
_cell.angle_beta   90.00
_cell.angle_gamma   90.00
#
_symmetry.space_group_name_H-M   'P 1'
#
loop_
_entity.id
_entity.type
_entity.pdbx_description
1 polymer ?
#
loop_
_entity_poly.entity_id
_entity_poly.type
_entity_poly.pdbx_seq_one_letter_code
_entity_poly.pdbx_strand_id
1 'polypeptide(L)'
;VFPLVMAYGGALGVLGIPIPHVETGIALSAIVLGLAVAVALRAPLWIAAAIVAIFAIFHDHAHGTELPGAANPFAYALGFVVATGCLHVIGIAFGLLTRWPAGQVLVRSCGAIIALAGVAFLTGIA
;
A
#
# COMPACT_ATOMS: atom_id res chain seq x y z
N VAL A 1 7.18 11.63 1.19
CA VAL A 1 6.40 11.49 -0.06
C VAL A 1 5.13 10.69 0.18
N PHE A 2 5.22 9.41 0.58
CA PHE A 2 4.07 8.53 0.74
C PHE A 2 2.90 9.11 1.58
N PRO A 3 3.06 9.56 2.84
CA PRO A 3 1.94 10.08 3.63
C PRO A 3 1.29 11.36 3.06
N LEU A 4 2.04 12.17 2.30
CA LEU A 4 1.51 13.37 1.66
C LEU A 4 0.63 13.01 0.46
N VAL A 5 1.04 12.01 -0.33
CA VAL A 5 0.27 11.54 -1.48
C VAL A 5 -0.96 10.75 -1.03
N MET A 6 -0.83 9.98 0.05
CA MET A 6 -1.93 9.37 0.80
C MET A 6 -2.99 10.43 1.16
N ALA A 7 -2.61 11.48 1.90
CA ALA A 7 -3.54 12.56 2.25
C ALA A 7 -4.22 13.22 1.02
N TYR A 8 -3.49 13.36 -0.09
CA TYR A 8 -4.05 13.87 -1.35
C TYR A 8 -5.10 12.92 -1.95
N GLY A 9 -4.82 11.61 -2.04
CA GLY A 9 -5.78 10.61 -2.49
C GLY A 9 -7.05 10.58 -1.63
N GLY A 10 -6.89 10.67 -0.31
CA GLY A 10 -7.98 10.70 0.64
C GLY A 10 -8.86 11.93 0.47
N ALA A 11 -8.25 13.10 0.25
CA ALA A 11 -8.98 14.32 -0.08
C ALA A 11 -9.81 14.17 -1.37
N LEU A 12 -9.26 13.54 -2.42
CA LEU A 12 -10.02 13.25 -3.65
C LEU A 12 -11.23 12.35 -3.39
N GLY A 13 -11.06 11.32 -2.55
CA GLY A 13 -12.15 10.42 -2.14
C GLY A 13 -13.25 11.13 -1.36
N VAL A 14 -12.87 11.97 -0.37
CA VAL A 14 -13.82 12.77 0.43
C VAL A 14 -14.59 13.77 -0.44
N LEU A 15 -13.93 14.37 -1.44
CA LEU A 15 -14.55 15.28 -2.39
C LEU A 15 -15.44 14.57 -3.43
N GLY A 16 -15.49 13.24 -3.42
CA GLY A 16 -16.26 12.45 -4.37
C GLY A 16 -15.75 12.53 -5.81
N ILE A 17 -14.48 12.90 -6.02
CA ILE A 17 -13.87 12.95 -7.36
C ILE A 17 -13.66 11.51 -7.82
N PRO A 18 -14.34 11.02 -8.86
CA PRO A 18 -14.26 9.62 -9.24
C PRO A 18 -12.90 9.29 -9.85
N ILE A 19 -12.25 8.25 -9.34
CA ILE A 19 -11.09 7.61 -9.96
C ILE A 19 -11.56 6.26 -10.51
N PRO A 20 -11.33 5.97 -11.79
CA PRO A 20 -11.74 4.69 -12.37
C PRO A 20 -10.82 3.56 -11.90
N HIS A 21 -11.38 2.34 -11.75
CA HIS A 21 -10.64 1.12 -11.45
C HIS A 21 -9.80 1.15 -10.16
N VAL A 22 -10.34 1.72 -9.07
CA VAL A 22 -9.65 1.83 -7.78
C VAL A 22 -9.20 0.47 -7.23
N GLU A 23 -10.10 -0.51 -7.23
CA GLU A 23 -9.80 -1.87 -6.78
C GLU A 23 -8.70 -2.53 -7.61
N THR A 24 -8.71 -2.34 -8.94
CA THR A 24 -7.64 -2.80 -9.83
C THR A 24 -6.31 -2.13 -9.49
N GLY A 25 -6.30 -0.83 -9.20
CA GLY A 25 -5.10 -0.11 -8.77
C GLY A 25 -4.53 -0.65 -7.46
N ILE A 26 -5.41 -0.97 -6.50
CA ILE A 26 -5.06 -1.61 -5.23
C ILE A 26 -4.47 -3.01 -5.49
N ALA A 27 -5.12 -3.84 -6.31
CA ALA A 27 -4.65 -5.18 -6.64
C ALA A 27 -3.27 -5.15 -7.30
N LEU A 28 -3.08 -4.27 -8.30
CA LEU A 28 -1.81 -4.08 -8.98
C LEU A 28 -0.70 -3.60 -8.05
N SER A 29 -1.02 -2.79 -7.04
CA SER A 29 -0.04 -2.36 -6.04
C SER A 29 0.56 -3.55 -5.28
N ALA A 30 -0.28 -4.50 -4.87
CA ALA A 30 0.15 -5.71 -4.16
C ALA A 30 1.02 -6.58 -5.07
N ILE A 31 0.64 -6.75 -6.33
CA ILE A 31 1.42 -7.50 -7.33
C ILE A 31 2.78 -6.84 -7.56
N VAL A 32 2.81 -5.55 -7.92
CA VAL A 32 4.03 -4.85 -8.31
C VAL A 32 4.99 -4.71 -7.13
N LEU A 33 4.51 -4.24 -5.97
CA LEU A 33 5.37 -4.06 -4.80
C LEU A 33 5.77 -5.41 -4.18
N GLY A 34 4.86 -6.38 -4.14
CA GLY A 34 5.14 -7.74 -3.69
C GLY A 34 6.23 -8.42 -4.53
N LEU A 35 6.13 -8.33 -5.87
CA LEU A 35 7.16 -8.83 -6.78
C LEU A 35 8.49 -8.11 -6.59
N ALA A 36 8.48 -6.79 -6.46
CA ALA A 36 9.70 -6.01 -6.20
C ALA A 36 10.42 -6.51 -4.92
N VAL A 37 9.67 -6.82 -3.87
CA VAL A 37 10.22 -7.43 -2.64
C VAL A 37 10.70 -8.86 -2.90
N ALA A 38 9.91 -9.69 -3.58
CA ALA A 38 10.22 -11.10 -3.84
C ALA A 38 11.52 -11.30 -4.63
N VAL A 39 11.77 -10.44 -5.61
CA VAL A 39 13.00 -10.47 -6.43
C VAL A 39 14.13 -9.62 -5.84
N ALA A 40 13.91 -8.98 -4.68
CA ALA A 40 14.83 -8.05 -4.06
C ALA A 40 15.30 -6.93 -5.01
N LEU A 41 14.34 -6.34 -5.74
CA LEU A 41 14.59 -5.31 -6.74
C LEU A 41 15.25 -4.08 -6.10
N ARG A 42 16.43 -3.71 -6.61
CA ARG A 42 17.19 -2.53 -6.17
C ARG A 42 16.94 -1.33 -7.07
N ALA A 43 15.70 -0.82 -7.07
CA ALA A 43 15.36 0.36 -7.84
C ALA A 43 15.99 1.63 -7.22
N PRO A 44 16.42 2.61 -8.03
CA PRO A 44 16.72 3.97 -7.57
C PRO A 44 15.59 4.54 -6.72
N LEU A 45 15.92 5.27 -5.65
CA LEU A 45 14.94 5.78 -4.68
C LEU A 45 13.82 6.59 -5.33
N TRP A 46 14.13 7.41 -6.34
CA TRP A 46 13.14 8.24 -7.02
C TRP A 46 12.13 7.39 -7.82
N ILE A 47 12.56 6.26 -8.40
CA ILE A 47 11.65 5.33 -9.09
C ILE A 47 10.74 4.64 -8.07
N ALA A 48 11.32 4.13 -6.98
CA ALA A 48 10.55 3.50 -5.91
C ALA A 48 9.51 4.47 -5.32
N ALA A 49 9.91 5.73 -5.06
CA ALA A 49 9.02 6.76 -4.55
C ALA A 49 7.88 7.09 -5.53
N ALA A 50 8.17 7.16 -6.84
CA ALA A 50 7.16 7.43 -7.85
C ALA A 50 6.12 6.29 -7.95
N ILE A 51 6.57 5.04 -7.98
CA ILE A 51 5.70 3.85 -8.01
C ILE A 51 4.79 3.82 -6.78
N VAL A 52 5.36 3.99 -5.59
CA VAL A 52 4.61 4.01 -4.32
C VAL A 52 3.63 5.19 -4.28
N ALA A 53 4.00 6.36 -4.77
CA ALA A 53 3.12 7.53 -4.84
C ALA A 53 1.91 7.27 -5.74
N ILE A 54 2.10 6.67 -6.91
CA ILE A 54 1.01 6.35 -7.83
C ILE A 54 -0.01 5.42 -7.14
N PHE A 55 0.46 4.34 -6.52
CA PHE A 55 -0.43 3.39 -5.84
C PHE A 55 -1.09 3.97 -4.59
N ALA A 56 -0.42 4.89 -3.89
CA ALA A 56 -0.98 5.55 -2.72
C ALA A 56 -2.28 6.29 -3.02
N ILE A 57 -2.41 6.88 -4.22
CA ILE A 57 -3.64 7.59 -4.62
C ILE A 57 -4.84 6.67 -4.59
N PHE A 58 -4.73 5.45 -5.14
CA PHE A 58 -5.85 4.50 -5.20
C PHE A 58 -6.27 4.00 -3.82
N HIS A 59 -5.30 3.63 -2.97
CA HIS A 59 -5.57 3.19 -1.61
C HIS A 59 -6.31 4.26 -0.82
N ASP A 60 -5.77 5.47 -0.80
CA ASP A 60 -6.35 6.53 0.04
C ASP A 60 -7.64 7.10 -0.55
N HIS A 61 -7.81 7.08 -1.88
CA HIS A 61 -9.10 7.41 -2.49
C HIS A 61 -10.23 6.49 -2.00
N ALA A 62 -9.96 5.19 -1.88
CA ALA A 62 -10.92 4.23 -1.32
C ALA A 62 -11.28 4.59 0.13
N HIS A 63 -10.28 4.79 1.00
CA HIS A 63 -10.51 5.15 2.41
C HIS A 63 -11.20 6.52 2.55
N GLY A 64 -10.82 7.49 1.72
CA GLY A 64 -11.44 8.81 1.66
C GLY A 64 -12.91 8.77 1.23
N THR A 65 -13.28 7.81 0.37
CA THR A 65 -14.67 7.59 -0.04
C THR A 65 -15.52 7.01 1.10
N GLU A 66 -14.93 6.17 1.96
CA GLU A 66 -15.62 5.59 3.12
C GLU A 66 -15.75 6.57 4.30
N LEU A 67 -14.80 7.49 4.45
CA LEU A 67 -14.69 8.38 5.61
C LEU A 67 -15.96 9.19 5.92
N PRO A 68 -16.70 9.79 4.95
CA PRO A 68 -17.94 10.51 5.22
C PRO A 68 -19.07 9.61 5.76
N GLY A 69 -19.05 8.31 5.44
CA GLY A 69 -20.02 7.32 5.89
C GLY A 69 -19.65 6.63 7.21
N ALA A 70 -18.46 6.91 7.75
CA ALA A 70 -18.00 6.30 8.99
C ALA A 70 -18.81 6.78 10.21
N ALA A 71 -18.99 5.91 11.21
CA ALA A 71 -19.68 6.25 12.45
C ALA A 71 -19.06 7.46 13.20
N ASN A 72 -17.74 7.63 13.08
CA ASN A 72 -17.02 8.81 13.53
C ASN A 72 -15.85 9.11 12.56
N PRO A 73 -16.02 10.09 11.65
CA PRO A 73 -15.00 10.44 10.65
C PRO A 73 -13.66 10.89 11.24
N PHE A 74 -13.68 11.60 12.38
CA PHE A 74 -12.46 12.03 13.07
C PHE A 74 -11.67 10.86 13.64
N ALA A 75 -12.35 9.91 14.30
CA ALA A 75 -11.72 8.72 14.83
C ALA A 75 -11.19 7.82 13.71
N TYR A 76 -11.92 7.69 12.60
CA TYR A 76 -11.47 6.96 11.42
C TYR A 76 -10.18 7.58 10.84
N ALA A 77 -10.14 8.89 10.62
CA ALA A 77 -8.97 9.57 10.09
C ALA A 77 -7.74 9.43 10.99
N LEU A 78 -7.91 9.62 12.31
CA LEU A 78 -6.83 9.43 13.28
C LEU A 78 -6.33 7.98 13.31
N GLY A 79 -7.25 7.02 13.37
CA GLY A 79 -6.94 5.61 13.33
C GLY A 79 -6.19 5.22 12.06
N PHE A 80 -6.62 5.73 10.91
CA PHE A 80 -5.97 5.50 9.62
C PHE A 80 -4.52 6.04 9.59
N VAL A 81 -4.30 7.29 10.01
CA VAL A 81 -2.95 7.88 10.05
C VAL A 81 -2.04 7.11 11.00
N VAL A 82 -2.52 6.76 12.20
CA VAL A 82 -1.75 6.00 13.18
C VAL A 82 -1.45 4.59 12.68
N ALA A 83 -2.45 3.88 12.16
CA ALA A 83 -2.28 2.52 11.62
C ALA A 83 -1.27 2.52 10.46
N THR A 84 -1.41 3.44 9.51
CA THR A 84 -0.50 3.58 8.37
C THR A 84 0.93 3.89 8.83
N GLY A 85 1.10 4.80 9.80
CA GLY A 85 2.40 5.09 10.41
C GLY A 85 3.02 3.87 11.08
N CYS A 86 2.25 3.15 11.90
CA CYS A 86 2.69 1.93 12.58
C CYS A 86 3.10 0.83 11.58
N LEU A 87 2.25 0.55 10.59
CA LEU A 87 2.55 -0.44 9.54
C LEU A 87 3.82 -0.08 8.77
N HIS A 88 4.05 1.20 8.48
CA HIS A 88 5.25 1.64 7.79
C HIS A 88 6.51 1.39 8.62
N VAL A 89 6.50 1.74 9.92
CA VAL A 89 7.62 1.50 10.83
C VAL A 89 7.88 0.01 11.02
N ILE A 90 6.82 -0.80 11.19
CA ILE A 90 6.92 -2.27 11.29
C ILE A 90 7.52 -2.85 10.01
N GLY A 91 7.09 -2.39 8.83
CA GLY A 91 7.64 -2.82 7.55
C GLY A 91 9.13 -2.50 7.41
N ILE A 92 9.57 -1.31 7.83
CA ILE A 92 10.99 -0.94 7.86
C ILE A 92 11.77 -1.87 8.80
N ALA A 93 11.26 -2.09 10.02
CA ALA A 93 11.91 -2.96 11.00
C ALA A 93 12.01 -4.40 10.49
N PHE A 94 10.95 -4.93 9.86
CA PHE A 94 10.95 -6.24 9.23
C PHE A 94 11.97 -6.35 8.08
N GLY A 95 12.10 -5.28 7.29
CA GLY A 95 13.11 -5.17 6.24
C GLY A 95 14.55 -5.25 6.75
N LEU A 96 14.82 -4.90 8.01
CA LEU A 96 16.17 -5.04 8.60
C LEU A 96 16.62 -6.51 8.74
N LEU A 97 15.67 -7.46 8.74
CA LEU A 97 15.98 -8.90 8.80
C LEU A 97 16.77 -9.39 7.58
N THR A 98 16.73 -8.66 6.45
CA THR A 98 17.48 -9.04 5.24
C THR A 98 19.00 -8.98 5.41
N ARG A 99 19.50 -8.47 6.55
CA ARG A 99 20.92 -8.54 6.94
C ARG A 99 21.39 -9.98 7.20
N TRP A 100 20.47 -10.91 7.45
CA TRP A 100 20.77 -12.33 7.64
C TRP A 100 20.19 -13.18 6.49
N PRO A 101 20.84 -14.29 6.10
CA PRO A 101 20.35 -15.15 5.02
C PRO A 101 18.92 -15.65 5.22
N ALA A 102 18.58 -16.10 6.44
CA ALA A 102 17.24 -16.57 6.77
C ALA A 102 16.19 -15.44 6.69
N GLY A 103 16.53 -14.24 7.16
CA GLY A 103 15.65 -13.08 7.08
C GLY A 103 15.45 -12.60 5.64
N GLN A 104 16.46 -12.73 4.78
CA GLN A 104 16.32 -12.45 3.35
C GLN A 104 15.31 -13.40 2.69
N VAL A 105 15.37 -14.70 3.00
CA VAL A 105 14.39 -15.67 2.51
C VAL A 105 12.99 -15.31 3.02
N LEU A 106 12.86 -15.02 4.32
CA LEU A 106 11.58 -14.66 4.94
C LEU A 106 10.92 -13.44 4.25
N VAL A 107 11.64 -12.33 4.13
CA VAL A 107 11.13 -11.09 3.52
C VAL A 107 10.72 -11.31 2.07
N ARG A 108 11.52 -12.06 1.30
CA ARG A 108 11.21 -12.37 -0.11
C ARG A 108 9.99 -13.27 -0.24
N SER A 109 9.85 -14.27 0.63
CA SER A 109 8.67 -15.13 0.68
C SER A 109 7.40 -14.34 1.01
N CYS A 110 7.47 -13.39 1.95
CA CYS A 110 6.35 -12.49 2.23
C CYS A 110 5.98 -11.65 0.98
N GLY A 111 6.97 -11.10 0.27
CA GLY A 111 6.72 -10.40 -1.00
C GLY A 111 6.01 -11.26 -2.04
N ALA A 112 6.43 -12.52 -2.19
CA ALA A 112 5.81 -13.47 -3.11
C ALA A 112 4.35 -13.78 -2.71
N ILE A 113 4.09 -13.98 -1.42
CA ILE A 113 2.73 -14.21 -0.89
C ILE A 113 1.84 -12.98 -1.16
N ILE A 114 2.34 -11.77 -0.93
CA ILE A 114 1.60 -10.53 -1.19
C ILE A 114 1.26 -10.41 -2.69
N ALA A 115 2.22 -10.72 -3.57
CA ALA A 115 1.98 -10.69 -5.01
C ALA A 115 0.92 -11.71 -5.44
N LEU A 116 0.97 -12.93 -4.91
CA LEU A 116 -0.02 -13.98 -5.17
C LEU A 116 -1.41 -13.58 -4.66
N ALA A 117 -1.50 -12.99 -3.47
CA ALA A 117 -2.76 -12.45 -2.95
C ALA A 117 -3.32 -11.35 -3.85
N GLY A 118 -2.46 -10.47 -4.38
CA GLY A 118 -2.85 -9.45 -5.37
C GLY A 118 -3.39 -10.06 -6.66
N VAL A 119 -2.79 -11.14 -7.16
CA VAL A 119 -3.31 -11.88 -8.34
C VAL A 119 -4.66 -12.53 -8.02
N ALA A 120 -4.80 -13.17 -6.86
CA ALA A 120 -6.04 -13.79 -6.44
C ALA A 120 -7.18 -12.76 -6.35
N PHE A 121 -6.91 -11.61 -5.73
CA PHE A 121 -7.87 -10.49 -5.65
C PHE A 121 -8.20 -9.92 -7.03
N LEU A 122 -7.21 -9.72 -7.91
CA LEU A 122 -7.43 -9.20 -9.26
C LEU A 122 -8.28 -10.14 -10.15
N THR A 123 -8.18 -11.45 -9.91
CA THR A 123 -8.88 -12.48 -10.71
C THR A 123 -10.20 -12.92 -10.09
N GLY A 124 -10.56 -12.42 -8.89
CA GLY A 124 -11.77 -12.79 -8.16
C GLY A 124 -11.73 -14.20 -7.56
N ILE A 125 -10.54 -14.76 -7.37
CA ILE A 125 -10.35 -16.05 -6.68
C ILE A 125 -10.43 -15.88 -5.15
N ALA A 126 -10.18 -14.66 -4.67
CA ALA A 126 -10.29 -14.24 -3.27
C ALA A 126 -11.22 -13.04 -3.14
#